data_AF-A0A1I5T2Z5-F1
#
_entry.id   AF-A0A1I5T2Z5-F1
#
_cell.length_a   1.000
_cell.length_b   1.000
_cell.length_c   1.000
_cell.angle_alpha   90.00
_cell.angle_beta   90.00
_cell.angle_gamma   90.00
#
_symmetry.space_group_name_H-M   'P 1'
#
loop_
_entity.id
_entity.type
_entity.pdbx_description
1 polymer ?
#
loop_
_entity_poly.entity_id
_entity_poly.type
_entity_poly.pdbx_seq_one_letter_code
_entity_poly.pdbx_strand_id
1 'polypeptide(L)'
;MTDSSGATAIADLAKLPGPGGDRLGGLYGRVEKINSGVATEAAGEFRTAATSAGDRGRAVRDAVEGVRGKWQGEAADAFIGYMDRYTKAGDDVRDALLEAATSMDGVAECLRELKESVDKALSDAYTEAKGIDEQAKRDIAAAEEARRSNPDAGPDPAAIRAEADRKIKEVRDGVEKKVEQLLEQAEAELTKLMGGIKVDLDGDGFCGIQPPGGGTEPAAVSHVGSEGRAAPTVSGGGGGGGGGGGGGAPGGGGAVGGLGPSGGPPSSGPPPGNVEQWIREAIRILQANGVPVTEADIQKIWTIIEKESGGNPHAINLWDSNAAKGIPSKGLMQCIDPTFQAHKLPGHDDIYNPVDNIIAGVRYTFSRYGGFDGHPGLKSMAAGGGYQGY
;
A
#
# COMPACT_ATOMS: atom_id res chain seq x y z
N MET A 1 22.28 -26.91 17.91
CA MET A 1 20.84 -27.16 17.81
C MET A 1 20.45 -26.65 16.44
N THR A 2 20.16 -27.53 15.49
CA THR A 2 19.79 -27.15 14.13
C THR A 2 18.43 -26.48 14.17
N ASP A 3 18.35 -25.22 13.74
CA ASP A 3 17.09 -24.51 13.47
C ASP A 3 16.23 -25.38 12.55
N SER A 4 15.26 -26.06 13.14
CA SER A 4 14.21 -26.72 12.38
C SER A 4 13.20 -25.63 12.08
N SER A 5 13.15 -25.17 10.83
CA SER A 5 12.12 -24.22 10.38
C SER A 5 10.72 -24.74 10.73
N GLY A 6 9.73 -23.87 10.96
CA GLY A 6 8.36 -24.34 11.24
C GLY A 6 7.79 -25.27 10.16
N ALA A 7 8.24 -25.11 8.90
CA ALA A 7 7.95 -26.04 7.81
C ALA A 7 8.41 -27.47 8.10
N THR A 8 9.60 -27.61 8.69
CA THR A 8 10.17 -28.90 9.09
C THR A 8 9.41 -29.46 10.30
N ALA A 9 9.09 -28.61 11.29
CA ALA A 9 8.31 -29.02 12.47
C ALA A 9 6.91 -29.52 12.10
N ILE A 10 6.23 -28.89 11.12
CA ILE A 10 4.93 -29.34 10.60
C ILE A 10 5.05 -30.67 9.87
N ALA A 11 6.03 -30.79 8.97
CA ALA A 11 6.26 -32.02 8.24
C ALA A 11 6.57 -33.19 9.20
N ASP A 12 7.28 -32.93 10.28
CA ASP A 12 7.59 -33.93 11.31
C ASP A 12 6.40 -34.23 12.22
N LEU A 13 5.60 -33.22 12.60
CA LEU A 13 4.32 -33.41 13.30
C LEU A 13 3.35 -34.27 12.49
N ALA A 14 3.28 -34.09 11.18
CA ALA A 14 2.42 -34.86 10.29
C ALA A 14 2.86 -36.34 10.15
N LYS A 15 4.14 -36.65 10.40
CA LYS A 15 4.66 -38.03 10.39
C LYS A 15 4.34 -38.79 11.67
N LEU A 16 4.05 -38.09 12.77
CA LEU A 16 3.63 -38.73 14.01
C LEU A 16 2.25 -39.37 13.82
N PRO A 17 1.96 -40.44 14.55
CA PRO A 17 0.71 -41.15 14.34
C PRO A 17 -0.44 -40.58 15.18
N GLY A 18 -1.67 -40.99 14.89
CA GLY A 18 -2.90 -40.40 15.45
C GLY A 18 -3.48 -39.28 14.57
N PRO A 19 -4.73 -38.83 14.83
CA PRO A 19 -5.42 -37.80 14.03
C PRO A 19 -5.11 -36.35 14.48
N GLY A 20 -5.68 -35.35 13.80
CA GLY A 20 -5.65 -33.93 14.18
C GLY A 20 -4.61 -33.08 13.45
N GLY A 21 -4.74 -31.74 13.56
CA GLY A 21 -3.84 -30.78 12.91
C GLY A 21 -4.11 -30.55 11.41
N ASP A 22 -5.30 -30.92 10.93
CA ASP A 22 -5.67 -30.89 9.50
C ASP A 22 -5.58 -29.49 8.89
N ARG A 23 -5.70 -28.43 9.69
CA ARG A 23 -5.64 -27.03 9.24
C ARG A 23 -4.26 -26.37 9.43
N LEU A 24 -3.33 -27.02 10.14
CA LEU A 24 -2.00 -26.47 10.42
C LEU A 24 -1.20 -26.12 9.16
N GLY A 25 -1.26 -26.97 8.13
CA GLY A 25 -0.59 -26.71 6.86
C GLY A 25 -1.11 -25.45 6.16
N GLY A 26 -2.43 -25.22 6.21
CA GLY A 26 -3.05 -24.02 5.64
C GLY A 26 -2.71 -22.75 6.42
N LEU A 27 -2.73 -22.81 7.75
CA LEU A 27 -2.37 -21.69 8.63
C LEU A 27 -0.89 -21.31 8.46
N TYR A 28 0.01 -22.29 8.47
CA TYR A 28 1.44 -22.02 8.28
C TYR A 28 1.77 -21.52 6.88
N GLY A 29 1.11 -22.03 5.84
CA GLY A 29 1.28 -21.54 4.48
C GLY A 29 0.95 -20.04 4.31
N ARG A 30 0.16 -19.45 5.23
CA ARG A 30 -0.04 -17.98 5.30
C ARG A 30 1.18 -17.29 5.92
N VAL A 31 1.71 -17.83 7.02
CA VAL A 31 2.84 -17.27 7.78
C VAL A 31 4.15 -17.36 7.00
N GLU A 32 4.38 -18.46 6.29
CA GLU A 32 5.60 -18.67 5.51
C GLU A 32 5.78 -17.61 4.40
N LYS A 33 4.66 -17.19 3.79
CA LYS A 33 4.62 -16.19 2.72
C LYS A 33 4.82 -14.75 3.21
N ILE A 34 4.86 -14.53 4.51
CA ILE A 34 5.10 -13.20 5.07
C ILE A 34 6.51 -12.74 4.71
N ASN A 35 6.58 -11.59 4.05
CA ASN A 35 7.83 -10.91 3.72
C ASN A 35 7.90 -9.57 4.45
N SER A 36 8.48 -9.56 5.66
CA SER A 36 8.69 -8.34 6.45
C SER A 36 9.69 -7.36 5.80
N GLY A 37 10.52 -7.82 4.87
CA GLY A 37 11.50 -6.99 4.17
C GLY A 37 10.86 -5.88 3.33
N VAL A 38 9.67 -6.12 2.77
CA VAL A 38 8.93 -5.10 2.00
C VAL A 38 8.56 -3.89 2.88
N ALA A 39 8.18 -4.14 4.13
CA ALA A 39 7.86 -3.06 5.08
C ALA A 39 9.12 -2.28 5.50
N THR A 40 10.26 -2.96 5.71
CA THR A 40 11.55 -2.30 5.98
C THR A 40 12.04 -1.46 4.80
N GLU A 41 11.86 -1.94 3.57
CA GLU A 41 12.19 -1.20 2.35
C GLU A 41 11.34 0.06 2.21
N ALA A 42 10.01 -0.07 2.35
CA ALA A 42 9.09 1.07 2.36
C ALA A 42 9.44 2.11 3.45
N ALA A 43 9.78 1.66 4.66
CA ALA A 43 10.27 2.55 5.72
C ALA A 43 11.54 3.32 5.32
N GLY A 44 12.45 2.65 4.58
CA GLY A 44 13.64 3.26 3.99
C GLY A 44 13.30 4.37 2.98
N GLU A 45 12.35 4.12 2.08
CA GLU A 45 11.90 5.10 1.10
C GLU A 45 11.26 6.33 1.76
N PHE A 46 10.42 6.13 2.78
CA PHE A 46 9.84 7.23 3.55
C PHE A 46 10.92 8.09 4.24
N ARG A 47 11.96 7.49 4.82
CA ARG A 47 13.09 8.24 5.40
C ARG A 47 13.88 9.04 4.35
N THR A 48 14.11 8.48 3.17
CA THR A 48 14.76 9.19 2.05
C THR A 48 13.90 10.37 1.57
N ALA A 49 12.59 10.17 1.48
CA ALA A 49 11.66 11.24 1.13
C ALA A 49 11.65 12.35 2.20
N ALA A 50 11.61 11.99 3.48
CA ALA A 50 11.68 12.93 4.60
C ALA A 50 12.97 13.77 4.57
N THR A 51 14.11 13.12 4.34
CA THR A 51 15.41 13.79 4.19
C THR A 51 15.37 14.82 3.06
N SER A 52 14.86 14.41 1.90
CA SER A 52 14.73 15.28 0.73
C SER A 52 13.80 16.47 0.98
N ALA A 53 12.69 16.27 1.71
CA ALA A 53 11.78 17.34 2.11
C ALA A 53 12.48 18.34 3.05
N GLY A 54 13.21 17.84 4.05
CA GLY A 54 13.98 18.66 4.98
C GLY A 54 15.08 19.48 4.31
N ASP A 55 15.80 18.90 3.34
CA ASP A 55 16.83 19.60 2.56
C ASP A 55 16.24 20.73 1.71
N ARG A 56 15.11 20.49 1.05
CA ARG A 56 14.41 21.52 0.28
C ARG A 56 13.89 22.64 1.18
N GLY A 57 13.32 22.29 2.33
CA GLY A 57 12.87 23.27 3.33
C GLY A 57 14.01 24.16 3.82
N ARG A 58 15.18 23.58 4.11
CA ARG A 58 16.41 24.32 4.44
C ARG A 58 16.85 25.27 3.32
N ALA A 59 16.96 24.76 2.09
CA ALA A 59 17.37 25.59 0.95
C ALA A 59 16.46 26.81 0.73
N VAL A 60 15.15 26.63 0.94
CA VAL A 60 14.18 27.75 0.88
C VAL A 60 14.40 28.74 2.02
N ARG A 61 14.58 28.27 3.27
CA ARG A 61 14.89 29.14 4.42
C ARG A 61 16.15 29.96 4.18
N ASP A 62 17.24 29.34 3.75
CA ASP A 62 18.51 30.02 3.49
C ASP A 62 18.37 31.10 2.40
N ALA A 63 17.59 30.83 1.35
CA ALA A 63 17.31 31.79 0.30
C ALA A 63 16.49 32.99 0.82
N VAL A 64 15.51 32.75 1.67
CA VAL A 64 14.67 33.79 2.29
C VAL A 64 15.50 34.64 3.27
N GLU A 65 16.37 34.03 4.07
CA GLU A 65 17.31 34.74 4.94
C GLU A 65 18.25 35.66 4.16
N GLY A 66 18.70 35.25 2.96
CA GLY A 66 19.53 36.08 2.10
C GLY A 66 18.86 37.38 1.62
N VAL A 67 17.52 37.43 1.63
CA VAL A 67 16.69 38.60 1.31
C VAL A 67 16.30 39.37 2.58
N ARG A 68 16.09 38.65 3.70
CA ARG A 68 15.73 39.17 5.02
C ARG A 68 16.85 40.12 5.51
N GLY A 69 16.60 41.42 5.41
CA GLY A 69 17.54 42.49 5.79
C GLY A 69 18.00 43.37 4.63
N LYS A 70 17.95 42.87 3.39
CA LYS A 70 18.18 43.68 2.17
C LYS A 70 16.90 44.29 1.62
N TRP A 71 15.77 43.67 1.92
CA TRP A 71 14.43 44.15 1.58
C TRP A 71 13.63 44.35 2.86
N GLN A 72 13.09 45.56 3.04
CA GLN A 72 12.36 45.98 4.24
C GLN A 72 11.07 46.71 3.84
N GLY A 73 10.09 46.70 4.75
CA GLY A 73 8.76 47.29 4.54
C GLY A 73 7.65 46.23 4.52
N GLU A 74 6.41 46.70 4.53
CA GLU A 74 5.21 45.85 4.70
C GLU A 74 5.11 44.71 3.69
N ALA A 75 5.54 44.93 2.44
CA ALA A 75 5.60 43.90 1.41
C ALA A 75 6.67 42.82 1.69
N ALA A 76 7.82 43.21 2.26
CA ALA A 76 8.87 42.28 2.64
C ALA A 76 8.40 41.41 3.83
N ASP A 77 7.75 42.01 4.82
CA ASP A 77 7.18 41.31 5.98
C ASP A 77 6.09 40.32 5.56
N ALA A 78 5.21 40.70 4.62
CA ALA A 78 4.18 39.84 4.07
C ALA A 78 4.76 38.63 3.30
N PHE A 79 5.79 38.86 2.48
CA PHE A 79 6.51 37.79 1.77
C PHE A 79 7.20 36.84 2.74
N ILE A 80 7.94 37.37 3.70
CA ILE A 80 8.65 36.58 4.71
C ILE A 80 7.65 35.71 5.49
N GLY A 81 6.54 36.28 5.96
CA GLY A 81 5.51 35.52 6.68
C GLY A 81 4.85 34.43 5.84
N TYR A 82 4.72 34.63 4.52
CA TYR A 82 4.28 33.59 3.60
C TYR A 82 5.30 32.45 3.49
N MET A 83 6.59 32.78 3.35
CA MET A 83 7.66 31.78 3.23
C MET A 83 7.89 31.01 4.53
N ASP A 84 7.70 31.64 5.69
CA ASP A 84 7.76 30.98 7.00
C ASP A 84 6.65 29.90 7.09
N ARG A 85 5.41 30.20 6.63
CA ARG A 85 4.34 29.18 6.52
C ARG A 85 4.67 28.08 5.53
N TYR A 86 5.26 28.43 4.38
CA TYR A 86 5.68 27.45 3.36
C TYR A 86 6.72 26.48 3.86
N THR A 87 7.71 26.96 4.59
CA THR A 87 8.77 26.11 5.14
C THR A 87 8.29 25.28 6.32
N LYS A 88 7.35 25.80 7.14
CA LYS A 88 6.64 25.02 8.17
C LYS A 88 5.88 23.84 7.56
N ALA A 89 5.07 24.06 6.51
CA ALA A 89 4.37 22.97 5.84
C ALA A 89 5.33 21.91 5.26
N GLY A 90 6.54 22.31 4.84
CA GLY A 90 7.60 21.38 4.44
C GLY A 90 8.15 20.55 5.60
N ASP A 91 8.27 21.13 6.79
CA ASP A 91 8.65 20.40 8.01
C ASP A 91 7.53 19.44 8.45
N ASP A 92 6.26 19.84 8.36
CA ASP A 92 5.11 18.99 8.67
C ASP A 92 5.06 17.75 7.75
N VAL A 93 5.35 17.93 6.44
CA VAL A 93 5.48 16.81 5.49
C VAL A 93 6.65 15.89 5.87
N ARG A 94 7.81 16.45 6.24
CA ARG A 94 8.96 15.64 6.69
C ARG A 94 8.56 14.79 7.89
N ASP A 95 7.90 15.38 8.88
CA ASP A 95 7.58 14.71 10.13
C ASP A 95 6.54 13.60 9.89
N ALA A 96 5.52 13.85 9.06
CA ALA A 96 4.56 12.84 8.64
C ALA A 96 5.22 11.65 7.90
N LEU A 97 6.22 11.91 7.05
CA LEU A 97 6.99 10.86 6.38
C LEU A 97 7.82 10.03 7.38
N LEU A 98 8.37 10.66 8.42
CA LEU A 98 9.10 9.93 9.48
C LEU A 98 8.15 9.07 10.32
N GLU A 99 6.96 9.56 10.66
CA GLU A 99 5.95 8.79 11.37
C GLU A 99 5.46 7.59 10.55
N ALA A 100 5.28 7.76 9.24
CA ALA A 100 4.98 6.66 8.32
C ALA A 100 6.11 5.62 8.30
N ALA A 101 7.37 6.06 8.26
CA ALA A 101 8.52 5.16 8.34
C ALA A 101 8.54 4.36 9.66
N THR A 102 8.29 5.01 10.80
CA THR A 102 8.20 4.35 12.10
C THR A 102 7.06 3.33 12.14
N SER A 103 5.90 3.65 11.57
CA SER A 103 4.76 2.73 11.49
C SER A 103 5.10 1.50 10.65
N MET A 104 5.81 1.68 9.52
CA MET A 104 6.28 0.58 8.67
C MET A 104 7.35 -0.28 9.34
N ASP A 105 8.27 0.31 10.12
CA ASP A 105 9.21 -0.47 10.94
C ASP A 105 8.45 -1.32 11.98
N GLY A 106 7.41 -0.77 12.60
CA GLY A 106 6.54 -1.52 13.52
C GLY A 106 5.79 -2.68 12.83
N VAL A 107 5.33 -2.48 11.59
CA VAL A 107 4.73 -3.56 10.78
C VAL A 107 5.77 -4.65 10.50
N ALA A 108 6.99 -4.28 10.10
CA ALA A 108 8.06 -5.23 9.84
C ALA A 108 8.41 -6.07 11.09
N GLU A 109 8.44 -5.42 12.26
CA GLU A 109 8.66 -6.08 13.55
C GLU A 109 7.53 -7.04 13.91
N CYS A 110 6.27 -6.59 13.86
CA CYS A 110 5.11 -7.43 14.16
C CYS A 110 5.09 -8.71 13.28
N LEU A 111 5.38 -8.56 11.99
CA LEU A 111 5.43 -9.68 11.04
C LEU A 111 6.58 -10.66 11.33
N ARG A 112 7.75 -10.15 11.74
CA ARG A 112 8.90 -10.96 12.15
C ARG A 112 8.59 -11.74 13.44
N GLU A 113 8.04 -11.07 14.44
CA GLU A 113 7.66 -11.67 15.72
C GLU A 113 6.57 -12.74 15.56
N LEU A 114 5.60 -12.51 14.67
CA LEU A 114 4.58 -13.51 14.32
C LEU A 114 5.25 -14.79 13.77
N LYS A 115 6.18 -14.65 12.82
CA LYS A 115 6.88 -15.77 12.22
C LYS A 115 7.68 -16.56 13.25
N GLU A 116 8.48 -15.86 14.07
CA GLU A 116 9.26 -16.46 15.14
C GLU A 116 8.38 -17.19 16.17
N SER A 117 7.25 -16.59 16.55
CA SER A 117 6.32 -17.16 17.52
C SER A 117 5.61 -18.41 17.00
N VAL A 118 5.21 -18.41 15.72
CA VAL A 118 4.59 -19.57 15.07
C VAL A 118 5.60 -20.70 14.90
N ASP A 119 6.82 -20.41 14.41
CA ASP A 119 7.88 -21.41 14.27
C ASP A 119 8.21 -22.05 15.63
N LYS A 120 8.30 -21.25 16.69
CA LYS A 120 8.53 -21.74 18.05
C LYS A 120 7.37 -22.62 18.55
N ALA A 121 6.13 -22.18 18.41
CA ALA A 121 4.96 -22.93 18.85
C ALA A 121 4.88 -24.32 18.18
N LEU A 122 5.21 -24.38 16.89
CA LEU A 122 5.26 -25.63 16.13
C LEU A 122 6.41 -26.54 16.58
N SER A 123 7.59 -25.97 16.83
CA SER A 123 8.76 -26.72 17.33
C SER A 123 8.51 -27.32 18.72
N ASP A 124 7.89 -26.54 19.62
CA ASP A 124 7.52 -26.99 20.97
C ASP A 124 6.49 -28.12 20.89
N ALA A 125 5.44 -27.97 20.07
CA ALA A 125 4.42 -28.98 19.85
C ALA A 125 4.98 -30.28 19.26
N TYR A 126 5.91 -30.17 18.29
CA TYR A 126 6.61 -31.33 17.74
C TYR A 126 7.41 -32.07 18.81
N THR A 127 8.17 -31.33 19.63
CA THR A 127 9.00 -31.90 20.69
C THR A 127 8.15 -32.65 21.71
N GLU A 128 7.02 -32.07 22.12
CA GLU A 128 6.06 -32.69 23.03
C GLU A 128 5.44 -33.96 22.43
N ALA A 129 4.89 -33.87 21.22
CA ALA A 129 4.25 -35.00 20.53
C ALA A 129 5.23 -36.17 20.29
N LYS A 130 6.48 -35.86 19.93
CA LYS A 130 7.56 -36.84 19.80
C LYS A 130 7.88 -37.51 21.13
N GLY A 131 7.94 -36.73 22.23
CA GLY A 131 8.14 -37.26 23.57
C GLY A 131 7.05 -38.25 23.98
N ILE A 132 5.79 -37.94 23.65
CA ILE A 132 4.64 -38.82 23.89
C ILE A 132 4.76 -40.12 23.10
N ASP A 133 5.05 -40.05 21.79
CA ASP A 133 5.19 -41.24 20.94
C ASP A 133 6.35 -42.15 21.39
N GLU A 134 7.51 -41.57 21.72
CA GLU A 134 8.66 -42.32 22.21
C GLU A 134 8.42 -42.96 23.58
N GLN A 135 7.68 -42.30 24.47
CA GLN A 135 7.27 -42.89 25.74
C GLN A 135 6.30 -44.05 25.52
N ALA A 136 5.31 -43.87 24.64
CA ALA A 136 4.35 -44.92 24.31
C ALA A 136 5.03 -46.17 23.72
N LYS A 137 6.03 -46.01 22.84
CA LYS A 137 6.84 -47.12 22.32
C LYS A 137 7.55 -47.90 23.42
N ARG A 138 8.13 -47.21 24.41
CA ARG A 138 8.79 -47.85 25.57
C ARG A 138 7.78 -48.62 26.43
N ASP A 139 6.63 -48.00 26.72
CA ASP A 139 5.60 -48.61 27.56
C ASP A 139 4.95 -49.82 26.86
N ILE A 140 4.74 -49.75 25.55
CA ILE A 140 4.27 -50.87 24.71
C ILE A 140 5.28 -52.02 24.76
N ALA A 141 6.57 -51.75 24.54
CA ALA A 141 7.59 -52.79 24.56
C ALA A 141 7.67 -53.50 25.94
N ALA A 142 7.58 -52.73 27.03
CA ALA A 142 7.54 -53.27 28.39
C ALA A 142 6.28 -54.10 28.66
N ALA A 143 5.11 -53.64 28.19
CA ALA A 143 3.86 -54.36 28.32
C ALA A 143 3.86 -55.68 27.51
N GLU A 144 4.36 -55.65 26.27
CA GLU A 144 4.53 -56.85 25.46
C GLU A 144 5.48 -57.86 26.12
N GLU A 145 6.60 -57.39 26.68
CA GLU A 145 7.54 -58.25 27.40
C GLU A 145 6.91 -58.91 28.63
N ALA A 146 6.17 -58.15 29.45
CA ALA A 146 5.44 -58.69 30.60
C ALA A 146 4.41 -59.75 30.18
N ARG A 147 3.72 -59.50 29.05
CA ARG A 147 2.67 -60.37 28.51
C ARG A 147 3.18 -61.66 27.85
N ARG A 148 4.47 -61.74 27.49
CA ARG A 148 5.08 -62.98 26.94
C ARG A 148 4.97 -64.17 27.89
N SER A 149 5.09 -63.93 29.20
CA SER A 149 5.05 -64.97 30.23
C SER A 149 3.67 -65.11 30.89
N ASN A 150 2.89 -64.02 30.91
CA ASN A 150 1.54 -64.00 31.46
C ASN A 150 0.65 -63.08 30.60
N PRO A 151 -0.26 -63.62 29.76
CA PRO A 151 -1.10 -62.82 28.86
C PRO A 151 -1.95 -61.74 29.57
N ASP A 152 -2.23 -61.88 30.87
CA ASP A 152 -3.02 -60.92 31.64
C ASP A 152 -2.15 -59.93 32.45
N ALA A 153 -0.82 -59.96 32.29
CA ALA A 153 0.07 -59.05 32.99
C ALA A 153 0.09 -57.65 32.36
N GLY A 154 -0.12 -56.62 33.19
CA GLY A 154 0.08 -55.23 32.80
C GLY A 154 -1.03 -54.65 31.88
N PRO A 155 -0.87 -53.38 31.48
CA PRO A 155 -1.81 -52.70 30.57
C PRO A 155 -1.77 -53.28 29.15
N ASP A 156 -2.90 -53.23 28.45
CA ASP A 156 -2.99 -53.65 27.04
C ASP A 156 -2.19 -52.71 26.13
N PRO A 157 -1.21 -53.21 25.33
CA PRO A 157 -0.44 -52.39 24.40
C PRO A 157 -1.29 -51.53 23.46
N ALA A 158 -2.45 -52.05 23.00
CA ALA A 158 -3.35 -51.29 22.15
C ALA A 158 -3.99 -50.09 22.89
N ALA A 159 -4.30 -50.26 24.18
CA ALA A 159 -4.81 -49.18 25.01
C ALA A 159 -3.75 -48.10 25.28
N ILE A 160 -2.48 -48.50 25.52
CA ILE A 160 -1.35 -47.55 25.65
C ILE A 160 -1.21 -46.73 24.37
N ARG A 161 -1.35 -47.37 23.21
CA ARG A 161 -1.24 -46.68 21.92
C ARG A 161 -2.39 -45.71 21.68
N ALA A 162 -3.63 -46.11 21.97
CA ALA A 162 -4.81 -45.26 21.84
C ALA A 162 -4.73 -44.03 22.76
N GLU A 163 -4.21 -44.21 23.98
CA GLU A 163 -3.94 -43.12 24.93
C GLU A 163 -2.92 -42.11 24.37
N ALA A 164 -1.82 -42.60 23.80
CA ALA A 164 -0.79 -41.77 23.20
C ALA A 164 -1.32 -41.00 21.98
N ASP A 165 -2.08 -41.65 21.10
CA ASP A 165 -2.70 -41.01 19.93
C ASP A 165 -3.69 -39.91 20.34
N ARG A 166 -4.42 -40.10 21.44
CA ARG A 166 -5.30 -39.05 21.99
C ARG A 166 -4.49 -37.84 22.46
N LYS A 167 -3.39 -38.05 23.18
CA LYS A 167 -2.52 -36.96 23.66
C LYS A 167 -1.84 -36.22 22.50
N ILE A 168 -1.35 -36.95 21.49
CA ILE A 168 -0.77 -36.33 20.29
C ILE A 168 -1.81 -35.48 19.55
N LYS A 169 -3.05 -35.96 19.45
CA LYS A 169 -4.17 -35.15 18.91
C LYS A 169 -4.39 -33.88 19.73
N GLU A 170 -4.41 -33.97 21.06
CA GLU A 170 -4.57 -32.80 21.94
C GLU A 170 -3.46 -31.75 21.73
N VAL A 171 -2.20 -32.20 21.55
CA VAL A 171 -1.07 -31.31 21.20
C VAL A 171 -1.29 -30.62 19.86
N ARG A 172 -1.71 -31.36 18.83
CA ARG A 172 -1.98 -30.82 17.49
C ARG A 172 -3.12 -29.80 17.48
N ASP A 173 -4.23 -30.12 18.14
CA ASP A 173 -5.37 -29.21 18.27
C ASP A 173 -4.98 -27.97 19.10
N GLY A 174 -4.12 -28.14 20.10
CA GLY A 174 -3.59 -27.06 20.92
C GLY A 174 -2.73 -26.08 20.13
N VAL A 175 -1.77 -26.58 19.35
CA VAL A 175 -0.92 -25.72 18.52
C VAL A 175 -1.70 -25.06 17.38
N GLU A 176 -2.71 -25.72 16.83
CA GLU A 176 -3.62 -25.10 15.84
C GLU A 176 -4.30 -23.86 16.42
N LYS A 177 -4.94 -23.99 17.58
CA LYS A 177 -5.56 -22.85 18.27
C LYS A 177 -4.55 -21.77 18.65
N LYS A 178 -3.34 -22.16 19.05
CA LYS A 178 -2.30 -21.19 19.41
C LYS A 178 -1.84 -20.37 18.21
N VAL A 179 -1.69 -21.00 17.04
CA VAL A 179 -1.35 -20.31 15.79
C VAL A 179 -2.48 -19.38 15.36
N GLU A 180 -3.74 -19.79 15.47
CA GLU A 180 -4.89 -18.91 15.19
C GLU A 180 -4.87 -17.66 16.08
N GLN A 181 -4.65 -17.81 17.39
CA GLN A 181 -4.55 -16.67 18.32
C GLN A 181 -3.39 -15.73 17.98
N LEU A 182 -2.24 -16.28 17.58
CA LEU A 182 -1.09 -15.45 17.17
C LEU A 182 -1.40 -14.64 15.91
N LEU A 183 -2.12 -15.23 14.94
CA LEU A 183 -2.57 -14.54 13.74
C LEU A 183 -3.55 -13.40 14.08
N GLU A 184 -4.54 -13.66 14.93
CA GLU A 184 -5.51 -12.63 15.37
C GLU A 184 -4.82 -11.48 16.11
N GLN A 185 -3.84 -11.78 16.97
CA GLN A 185 -3.05 -10.76 17.68
C GLN A 185 -2.24 -9.89 16.71
N ALA A 186 -1.59 -10.52 15.72
CA ALA A 186 -0.85 -9.79 14.71
C ALA A 186 -1.78 -8.92 13.84
N GLU A 187 -2.93 -9.43 13.40
CA GLU A 187 -3.91 -8.66 12.62
C GLU A 187 -4.41 -7.42 13.40
N ALA A 188 -4.61 -7.53 14.71
CA ALA A 188 -5.00 -6.41 15.56
C ALA A 188 -3.89 -5.35 15.68
N GLU A 189 -2.64 -5.74 15.92
CA GLU A 189 -1.52 -4.80 16.00
C GLU A 189 -1.22 -4.15 14.64
N LEU A 190 -1.30 -4.91 13.54
CA LEU A 190 -1.16 -4.35 12.19
C LEU A 190 -2.24 -3.29 11.90
N THR A 191 -3.48 -3.55 12.30
CA THR A 191 -4.58 -2.58 12.14
C THR A 191 -4.31 -1.28 12.90
N LYS A 192 -3.76 -1.38 14.11
CA LYS A 192 -3.40 -0.22 14.93
C LYS A 192 -2.24 0.57 14.34
N LEU A 193 -1.20 -0.13 13.87
CA LEU A 193 -0.03 0.49 13.22
C LEU A 193 -0.43 1.20 11.93
N MET A 194 -1.23 0.56 11.09
CA MET A 194 -1.71 1.13 9.82
C MET A 194 -2.72 2.25 10.03
N GLY A 195 -3.60 2.15 11.04
CA GLY A 195 -4.57 3.19 11.37
C GLY A 195 -3.96 4.49 11.93
N GLY A 196 -2.71 4.43 12.40
CA GLY A 196 -1.93 5.58 12.84
C GLY A 196 -1.28 6.37 11.71
N ILE A 197 -1.24 5.85 10.49
CA ILE A 197 -0.72 6.54 9.31
C ILE A 197 -1.77 7.55 8.82
N LYS A 198 -1.95 8.63 9.58
CA LYS A 198 -2.71 9.79 9.14
C LYS A 198 -1.72 10.91 8.89
N VAL A 199 -1.43 11.14 7.62
CA VAL A 199 -0.73 12.34 7.17
C VAL A 199 -1.75 13.47 7.20
N ASP A 200 -1.96 14.07 8.37
CA ASP A 200 -2.85 15.22 8.53
C ASP A 200 -2.18 16.45 7.93
N LEU A 201 -2.43 16.68 6.64
CA LEU A 201 -2.02 17.88 5.92
C LEU A 201 -3.15 18.92 5.84
N ASP A 202 -4.29 18.65 6.46
CA ASP A 202 -5.46 19.52 6.39
C ASP A 202 -5.38 20.62 7.46
N GLY A 203 -5.55 21.87 7.02
CA GLY A 203 -5.52 23.07 7.87
C GLY A 203 -4.35 24.00 7.55
N ASP A 204 -3.13 23.54 7.83
CA ASP A 204 -1.89 24.35 7.81
C ASP A 204 -0.86 23.90 6.74
N GLY A 205 -1.10 22.76 6.07
CA GLY A 205 -0.22 22.22 5.04
C GLY A 205 -0.18 23.09 3.77
N PHE A 206 0.57 22.66 2.75
CA PHE A 206 0.75 23.44 1.51
C PHE A 206 -0.56 23.93 0.87
N CYS A 207 -1.64 23.18 1.00
CA CYS A 207 -2.96 23.50 0.48
C CYS A 207 -3.63 24.73 1.15
N GLY A 208 -3.29 25.03 2.40
CA GLY A 208 -3.84 26.14 3.18
C GLY A 208 -3.05 27.45 3.04
N ILE A 209 -1.89 27.42 2.39
CA ILE A 209 -1.00 28.58 2.32
C ILE A 209 -1.49 29.54 1.25
N GLN A 210 -2.15 30.61 1.69
CA GLN A 210 -2.56 31.68 0.80
C GLN A 210 -1.38 32.64 0.53
N PRO A 211 -1.15 33.01 -0.75
CA PRO A 211 -0.22 34.08 -1.07
C PRO A 211 -0.70 35.39 -0.42
N PRO A 212 0.22 36.32 -0.09
CA PRO A 212 -0.17 37.59 0.49
C PRO A 212 -1.13 38.33 -0.46
N GLY A 213 -2.36 38.56 0.00
CA GLY A 213 -3.40 39.24 -0.77
C GLY A 213 -3.33 40.75 -0.60
N GLY A 214 -3.30 41.48 -1.72
CA GLY A 214 -3.64 42.91 -1.78
C GLY A 214 -2.79 43.85 -0.93
N GLY A 215 -1.54 44.09 -1.32
CA GLY A 215 -0.74 45.23 -0.88
C GLY A 215 -0.05 45.83 -2.11
N THR A 216 0.01 47.15 -2.22
CA THR A 216 0.54 47.91 -3.35
C THR A 216 1.81 47.32 -3.95
N GLU A 217 1.94 47.36 -5.29
CA GLU A 217 3.19 47.08 -5.99
C GLU A 217 4.38 47.63 -5.18
N PRO A 218 5.44 46.84 -4.95
CA PRO A 218 6.64 47.33 -4.29
C PRO A 218 7.07 48.62 -4.97
N ALA A 219 7.25 49.70 -4.20
CA ALA A 219 7.91 50.88 -4.73
C ALA A 219 9.23 50.41 -5.36
N ALA A 220 9.41 50.77 -6.64
CA ALA A 220 10.55 50.34 -7.44
C ALA A 220 11.83 50.45 -6.60
N VAL A 221 12.56 49.34 -6.47
CA VAL A 221 13.91 49.36 -5.90
C VAL A 221 14.73 50.34 -6.75
N SER A 222 14.99 51.52 -6.21
CA SER A 222 15.92 52.44 -6.84
C SER A 222 17.26 51.74 -6.88
N HIS A 223 17.75 51.46 -8.08
CA HIS A 223 19.09 50.93 -8.32
C HIS A 223 20.10 51.82 -7.59
N VAL A 224 20.65 51.33 -6.47
CA VAL A 224 21.84 51.94 -5.88
C VAL A 224 23.00 51.60 -6.81
N GLY A 225 23.66 52.64 -7.30
CA GLY A 225 24.61 52.59 -8.39
C GLY A 225 25.75 51.59 -8.22
N SER A 226 26.07 50.93 -9.34
CA SER A 226 27.40 50.62 -9.85
C SER A 226 28.58 50.88 -8.90
N GLU A 227 29.28 49.81 -8.51
CA GLU A 227 30.69 49.63 -8.89
C GLU A 227 31.01 48.15 -9.15
N GLY A 228 31.39 47.85 -10.40
CA GLY A 228 32.35 46.78 -10.72
C GLY A 228 31.84 45.37 -10.98
N ARG A 229 31.49 45.08 -12.25
CA ARG A 229 32.28 44.20 -13.16
C ARG A 229 31.41 43.27 -14.04
N ALA A 230 31.32 43.65 -15.31
CA ALA A 230 31.06 42.92 -16.56
C ALA A 230 30.05 41.74 -16.62
N ALA A 231 28.99 41.95 -17.41
CA ALA A 231 28.23 40.90 -18.09
C ALA A 231 28.97 40.37 -19.35
N PRO A 232 28.51 39.25 -19.91
CA PRO A 232 28.16 39.29 -21.32
C PRO A 232 26.73 38.79 -21.62
N THR A 233 26.03 39.67 -22.31
CA THR A 233 24.95 39.51 -23.29
C THR A 233 24.50 38.12 -23.72
N VAL A 234 23.18 37.94 -23.77
CA VAL A 234 22.51 37.30 -24.93
C VAL A 234 21.25 38.09 -25.31
N SER A 235 21.28 38.62 -26.53
CA SER A 235 20.18 39.14 -27.37
C SER A 235 19.02 38.11 -27.45
N GLY A 236 17.72 38.41 -27.41
CA GLY A 236 16.96 39.50 -28.00
C GLY A 236 15.98 38.93 -29.04
N GLY A 237 14.67 39.21 -28.90
CA GLY A 237 13.70 39.19 -30.01
C GLY A 237 12.52 38.20 -29.92
N GLY A 238 11.31 38.74 -29.80
CA GLY A 238 10.05 38.02 -30.04
C GLY A 238 9.53 38.16 -31.47
N GLY A 239 8.46 37.42 -31.80
CA GLY A 239 7.67 37.54 -33.03
C GLY A 239 7.05 36.21 -33.47
N GLY A 240 5.73 36.17 -33.68
CA GLY A 240 4.94 34.95 -33.90
C GLY A 240 4.68 34.53 -35.34
N GLY A 241 3.82 33.50 -35.48
CA GLY A 241 3.04 33.21 -36.70
C GLY A 241 3.43 31.97 -37.53
N GLY A 242 2.56 30.95 -37.53
CA GLY A 242 2.12 30.23 -38.74
C GLY A 242 2.93 29.04 -39.30
N GLY A 243 2.35 27.83 -39.18
CA GLY A 243 2.10 26.91 -40.31
C GLY A 243 3.21 26.00 -40.88
N GLY A 244 3.05 24.68 -40.68
CA GLY A 244 3.14 23.68 -41.77
C GLY A 244 4.48 22.97 -42.04
N GLY A 245 4.52 21.67 -41.72
CA GLY A 245 5.03 20.63 -42.63
C GLY A 245 6.51 20.23 -42.57
N GLY A 246 6.75 19.00 -42.08
CA GLY A 246 7.61 18.03 -42.77
C GLY A 246 9.09 17.93 -42.37
N GLY A 247 9.41 16.84 -41.66
CA GLY A 247 10.61 16.04 -41.90
C GLY A 247 11.85 16.35 -41.05
N GLY A 248 12.36 15.31 -40.39
CA GLY A 248 13.76 15.24 -39.95
C GLY A 248 13.95 14.92 -38.47
N ALA A 249 13.93 13.64 -38.12
CA ALA A 249 14.69 13.11 -36.99
C ALA A 249 16.20 13.36 -37.26
N PRO A 250 17.10 13.44 -36.25
CA PRO A 250 17.33 12.30 -35.37
C PRO A 250 17.65 12.64 -33.89
N GLY A 251 17.42 11.65 -33.02
CA GLY A 251 18.30 11.42 -31.87
C GLY A 251 17.73 11.69 -30.48
N GLY A 252 17.53 10.60 -29.73
CA GLY A 252 18.00 10.50 -28.34
C GLY A 252 17.01 10.81 -27.24
N GLY A 253 16.39 9.78 -26.67
CA GLY A 253 15.71 9.82 -25.38
C GLY A 253 14.80 8.61 -25.19
N GLY A 254 15.18 7.68 -24.31
CA GLY A 254 14.52 6.38 -24.12
C GLY A 254 13.04 6.50 -23.80
N ALA A 255 12.19 6.12 -24.75
CA ALA A 255 10.76 5.93 -24.55
C ALA A 255 10.52 4.51 -24.02
N VAL A 256 9.92 4.40 -22.85
CA VAL A 256 9.30 3.17 -22.35
C VAL A 256 8.13 2.80 -23.27
N GLY A 257 8.41 2.03 -24.31
CA GLY A 257 7.40 1.52 -25.23
C GLY A 257 6.51 0.48 -24.54
N GLY A 258 5.19 0.73 -24.47
CA GLY A 258 4.22 -0.25 -23.95
C GLY A 258 3.09 0.31 -23.08
N LEU A 259 2.99 1.62 -22.87
CA LEU A 259 2.01 2.23 -21.96
C LEU A 259 0.81 2.87 -22.66
N GLY A 260 0.53 2.56 -23.93
CA GLY A 260 -0.62 3.14 -24.65
C GLY A 260 -0.54 4.68 -24.82
N PRO A 261 -1.59 5.30 -25.38
CA PRO A 261 -1.59 6.73 -25.74
C PRO A 261 -1.58 7.68 -24.55
N SER A 262 -2.03 7.27 -23.36
CA SER A 262 -1.95 8.12 -22.15
C SER A 262 -0.61 8.02 -21.41
N GLY A 263 0.27 7.10 -21.80
CA GLY A 263 1.60 6.97 -21.20
C GLY A 263 1.60 6.55 -19.73
N GLY A 264 2.72 6.81 -19.06
CA GLY A 264 2.91 6.57 -17.62
C GLY A 264 2.24 7.64 -16.75
N PRO A 265 2.20 7.44 -15.43
CA PRO A 265 1.57 8.38 -14.52
C PRO A 265 2.38 9.70 -14.49
N PRO A 266 1.75 10.81 -14.10
CA PRO A 266 2.46 12.06 -13.86
C PRO A 266 3.62 11.86 -12.87
N SER A 267 4.72 12.58 -13.07
CA SER A 267 5.85 12.57 -12.14
C SER A 267 5.61 13.40 -10.87
N SER A 268 4.58 14.26 -10.88
CA SER A 268 4.01 14.86 -9.68
C SER A 268 3.29 13.78 -8.86
N GLY A 269 3.29 13.88 -7.53
CA GLY A 269 2.53 12.95 -6.67
C GLY A 269 1.03 12.94 -6.97
N PRO A 270 0.27 11.98 -6.41
CA PRO A 270 -1.17 11.92 -6.60
C PRO A 270 -1.81 13.27 -6.27
N PRO A 271 -2.83 13.71 -7.01
CA PRO A 271 -3.52 14.97 -6.73
C PRO A 271 -4.04 14.99 -5.28
N PRO A 272 -4.08 16.15 -4.62
CA PRO A 272 -4.52 16.26 -3.23
C PRO A 272 -5.98 15.82 -3.06
N GLY A 273 -6.28 15.22 -1.91
CA GLY A 273 -7.60 14.71 -1.53
C GLY A 273 -7.55 13.27 -1.03
N ASN A 274 -8.67 12.78 -0.50
CA ASN A 274 -8.83 11.37 -0.15
C ASN A 274 -9.81 10.66 -1.11
N VAL A 275 -9.76 9.33 -1.14
CA VAL A 275 -10.59 8.50 -2.02
C VAL A 275 -12.08 8.83 -1.88
N GLU A 276 -12.55 9.11 -0.66
CA GLU A 276 -13.95 9.43 -0.41
C GLU A 276 -14.36 10.76 -1.05
N GLN A 277 -13.52 11.79 -0.96
CA GLN A 277 -13.75 13.09 -1.60
C GLN A 277 -13.83 12.97 -3.12
N TRP A 278 -12.92 12.20 -3.74
CA TRP A 278 -12.94 11.98 -5.19
C TRP A 278 -14.19 11.20 -5.63
N ILE A 279 -14.63 10.21 -4.85
CA ILE A 279 -15.89 9.49 -5.11
C ILE A 279 -17.07 10.45 -5.05
N ARG A 280 -17.19 11.28 -4.00
CA ARG A 280 -18.29 12.24 -3.85
C ARG A 280 -18.31 13.28 -4.97
N GLU A 281 -17.14 13.77 -5.37
CA GLU A 281 -16.97 14.66 -6.51
C GLU A 281 -17.46 14.01 -7.81
N ALA A 282 -16.98 12.79 -8.08
CA ALA A 282 -17.36 12.04 -9.27
C ALA A 282 -18.86 11.73 -9.30
N ILE A 283 -19.47 11.34 -8.17
CA ILE A 283 -20.92 11.10 -8.06
C ILE A 283 -21.70 12.37 -8.45
N ARG A 284 -21.30 13.54 -7.94
CA ARG A 284 -21.98 14.79 -8.26
C ARG A 284 -21.91 15.10 -9.76
N ILE A 285 -20.76 14.92 -10.39
CA ILE A 285 -20.56 15.13 -11.82
C ILE A 285 -21.36 14.11 -12.64
N LEU A 286 -21.35 12.84 -12.23
CA LEU A 286 -22.10 11.75 -12.87
C LEU A 286 -23.61 11.99 -12.80
N GLN A 287 -24.13 12.43 -11.65
CA GLN A 287 -25.53 12.82 -11.47
C GLN A 287 -25.91 14.00 -12.38
N ALA A 288 -25.07 15.04 -12.43
CA ALA A 288 -25.28 16.18 -13.33
C ALA A 288 -25.31 15.78 -14.81
N ASN A 289 -24.69 14.65 -15.16
CA ASN A 289 -24.67 14.08 -16.52
C ASN A 289 -25.68 12.92 -16.71
N GLY A 290 -26.66 12.77 -15.81
CA GLY A 290 -27.77 11.83 -15.97
C GLY A 290 -27.44 10.37 -15.68
N VAL A 291 -26.29 10.08 -15.08
CA VAL A 291 -25.96 8.72 -14.61
C VAL A 291 -26.66 8.49 -13.27
N PRO A 292 -27.44 7.40 -13.11
CA PRO A 292 -28.24 7.16 -11.91
C PRO A 292 -27.41 6.58 -10.77
N VAL A 293 -26.38 7.33 -10.35
CA VAL A 293 -25.59 7.04 -9.14
C VAL A 293 -26.07 7.89 -7.97
N THR A 294 -25.97 7.34 -6.76
CA THR A 294 -26.39 8.02 -5.53
C THR A 294 -25.32 7.90 -4.45
N GLU A 295 -25.50 8.64 -3.36
CA GLU A 295 -24.63 8.57 -2.19
C GLU A 295 -24.55 7.15 -1.59
N ALA A 296 -25.60 6.35 -1.77
CA ALA A 296 -25.62 4.95 -1.33
C ALA A 296 -24.61 4.07 -2.09
N ASP A 297 -24.15 4.50 -3.26
CA ASP A 297 -23.18 3.77 -4.08
C ASP A 297 -21.72 4.07 -3.70
N ILE A 298 -21.46 5.02 -2.79
CA ILE A 298 -20.10 5.37 -2.34
C ILE A 298 -19.34 4.13 -1.89
N GLN A 299 -19.95 3.31 -1.05
CA GLN A 299 -19.31 2.11 -0.51
C GLN A 299 -19.02 1.08 -1.61
N LYS A 300 -19.86 1.01 -2.65
CA LYS A 300 -19.64 0.13 -3.79
C LYS A 300 -18.44 0.60 -4.61
N ILE A 301 -18.36 1.90 -4.91
CA ILE A 301 -17.24 2.51 -5.65
C ILE A 301 -15.95 2.38 -4.83
N TRP A 302 -16.00 2.66 -3.53
CA TRP A 302 -14.88 2.48 -2.62
C TRP A 302 -14.35 1.05 -2.64
N THR A 303 -15.24 0.06 -2.52
CA THR A 303 -14.85 -1.36 -2.53
C THR A 303 -14.13 -1.73 -3.84
N ILE A 304 -14.61 -1.22 -4.97
CA ILE A 304 -13.94 -1.44 -6.26
C ILE A 304 -12.55 -0.81 -6.24
N ILE A 305 -12.43 0.47 -5.87
CA ILE A 305 -11.14 1.18 -5.84
C ILE A 305 -10.14 0.48 -4.92
N GLU A 306 -10.57 0.05 -3.74
CA GLU A 306 -9.73 -0.67 -2.78
C GLU A 306 -9.21 -1.98 -3.39
N LYS A 307 -10.06 -2.74 -4.08
CA LYS A 307 -9.68 -4.02 -4.69
C LYS A 307 -8.87 -3.89 -5.97
N GLU A 308 -9.11 -2.84 -6.75
CA GLU A 308 -8.48 -2.62 -8.06
C GLU A 308 -7.12 -1.92 -7.94
N SER A 309 -7.02 -0.89 -7.09
CA SER A 309 -5.83 -0.02 -7.02
C SER A 309 -5.29 0.20 -5.61
N GLY A 310 -5.98 -0.30 -4.57
CA GLY A 310 -5.66 0.03 -3.18
C GLY A 310 -5.82 1.53 -2.86
N GLY A 311 -6.56 2.28 -3.70
CA GLY A 311 -6.71 3.73 -3.56
C GLY A 311 -5.63 4.58 -4.22
N ASN A 312 -4.74 4.00 -5.03
CA ASN A 312 -3.67 4.74 -5.71
C ASN A 312 -4.10 5.26 -7.10
N PRO A 313 -4.22 6.59 -7.31
CA PRO A 313 -4.59 7.16 -8.62
C PRO A 313 -3.55 6.92 -9.72
N HIS A 314 -2.32 6.59 -9.36
CA HIS A 314 -1.22 6.31 -10.28
C HIS A 314 -0.95 4.81 -10.43
N ALA A 315 -1.86 3.95 -9.96
CA ALA A 315 -1.73 2.50 -10.12
C ALA A 315 -1.69 2.10 -11.60
N ILE A 316 -0.77 1.20 -11.95
CA ILE A 316 -0.66 0.60 -13.29
C ILE A 316 -0.50 -0.90 -13.14
N ASN A 317 -1.37 -1.65 -13.81
CA ASN A 317 -1.22 -3.10 -13.94
C ASN A 317 -0.36 -3.42 -15.17
N LEU A 318 0.81 -4.03 -14.95
CA LEU A 318 1.75 -4.43 -16.01
C LEU A 318 1.85 -5.95 -16.25
N TRP A 319 1.04 -6.76 -15.56
CA TRP A 319 1.20 -8.22 -15.52
C TRP A 319 0.10 -8.98 -16.27
N ASP A 320 -0.97 -8.30 -16.69
CA ASP A 320 -2.12 -8.92 -17.34
C ASP A 320 -2.03 -8.96 -18.89
N SER A 321 -3.06 -9.54 -19.51
CA SER A 321 -3.13 -9.65 -20.97
C SER A 321 -3.28 -8.30 -21.69
N ASN A 322 -3.69 -7.24 -21.00
CA ASN A 322 -3.83 -5.90 -21.55
C ASN A 322 -2.48 -5.17 -21.56
N ALA A 323 -1.69 -5.33 -20.50
CA ALA A 323 -0.30 -4.90 -20.43
C ALA A 323 0.54 -5.56 -21.53
N ALA A 324 0.36 -6.86 -21.78
CA ALA A 324 1.01 -7.56 -22.89
C ALA A 324 0.63 -7.01 -24.28
N LYS A 325 -0.57 -6.39 -24.40
CA LYS A 325 -1.03 -5.71 -25.62
C LYS A 325 -0.65 -4.23 -25.67
N GLY A 326 0.12 -3.74 -24.69
CA GLY A 326 0.56 -2.36 -24.61
C GLY A 326 -0.52 -1.35 -24.22
N ILE A 327 -1.62 -1.82 -23.61
CA ILE A 327 -2.75 -0.99 -23.13
C ILE A 327 -3.07 -1.33 -21.66
N PRO A 328 -2.12 -1.17 -20.74
CA PRO A 328 -2.30 -1.58 -19.35
C PRO A 328 -3.45 -0.84 -18.66
N SER A 329 -4.05 -1.48 -17.65
CA SER A 329 -5.05 -0.87 -16.77
C SER A 329 -4.41 0.16 -15.84
N LYS A 330 -5.10 1.29 -15.62
CA LYS A 330 -4.56 2.47 -14.95
C LYS A 330 -5.57 3.15 -14.03
N GLY A 331 -5.05 3.78 -12.98
CA GLY A 331 -5.80 4.63 -12.05
C GLY A 331 -6.72 3.87 -11.11
N LEU A 332 -7.57 4.61 -10.40
CA LEU A 332 -8.33 4.12 -9.25
C LEU A 332 -9.23 2.91 -9.55
N MET A 333 -9.95 2.96 -10.68
CA MET A 333 -10.85 1.90 -11.14
C MET A 333 -10.20 0.99 -12.18
N GLN A 334 -8.87 1.07 -12.36
CA GLN A 334 -8.10 0.24 -13.30
C GLN A 334 -8.67 0.23 -14.73
N CYS A 335 -8.93 1.42 -15.28
CA CYS A 335 -9.38 1.56 -16.67
C CYS A 335 -8.22 1.36 -17.66
N ILE A 336 -8.46 0.64 -18.76
CA ILE A 336 -7.58 0.66 -19.94
C ILE A 336 -7.89 1.87 -20.83
N ASP A 337 -6.92 2.30 -21.64
CA ASP A 337 -7.04 3.46 -22.53
C ASP A 337 -8.32 3.45 -23.40
N PRO A 338 -8.66 2.36 -24.12
CA PRO A 338 -9.89 2.33 -24.93
C PRO A 338 -11.16 2.51 -24.10
N THR A 339 -11.21 1.90 -22.91
CA THR A 339 -12.36 1.99 -22.01
C THR A 339 -12.51 3.41 -21.47
N PHE A 340 -11.43 4.02 -21.02
CA PHE A 340 -11.42 5.39 -20.52
C PHE A 340 -11.89 6.36 -21.60
N GLN A 341 -11.32 6.28 -22.81
CA GLN A 341 -11.70 7.18 -23.91
C GLN A 341 -13.16 7.04 -24.34
N ALA A 342 -13.73 5.83 -24.27
CA ALA A 342 -15.14 5.59 -24.60
C ALA A 342 -16.12 6.07 -23.51
N HIS A 343 -15.67 6.12 -22.24
CA HIS A 343 -16.55 6.36 -21.08
C HIS A 343 -16.21 7.62 -20.28
N LYS A 344 -15.19 8.39 -20.65
CA LYS A 344 -14.96 9.72 -20.08
C LYS A 344 -16.07 10.72 -20.45
N LEU A 345 -16.23 11.75 -19.63
CA LEU A 345 -17.07 12.90 -19.96
C LEU A 345 -16.22 13.99 -20.65
N PRO A 346 -16.82 14.89 -21.45
CA PRO A 346 -16.10 16.03 -22.01
C PRO A 346 -15.45 16.87 -20.90
N GLY A 347 -14.16 17.19 -21.04
CA GLY A 347 -13.38 17.92 -20.03
C GLY A 347 -12.75 17.05 -18.95
N HIS A 348 -12.96 15.73 -19.00
CA HIS A 348 -12.36 14.72 -18.11
C HIS A 348 -11.38 13.83 -18.87
N ASP A 349 -10.27 14.41 -19.30
CA ASP A 349 -9.36 13.82 -20.28
C ASP A 349 -8.14 13.10 -19.68
N ASP A 350 -8.00 13.08 -18.35
CA ASP A 350 -6.83 12.53 -17.66
C ASP A 350 -7.15 11.20 -16.96
N ILE A 351 -6.57 10.10 -17.45
CA ILE A 351 -6.80 8.76 -16.90
C ILE A 351 -6.22 8.58 -15.48
N TYR A 352 -5.24 9.40 -15.08
CA TYR A 352 -4.64 9.37 -13.74
C TYR A 352 -5.27 10.38 -12.78
N ASN A 353 -6.12 11.28 -13.30
CA ASN A 353 -6.96 12.09 -12.43
C ASN A 353 -8.00 11.18 -11.75
N PRO A 354 -8.08 11.18 -10.40
CA PRO A 354 -8.92 10.25 -9.67
C PRO A 354 -10.41 10.44 -9.98
N VAL A 355 -10.86 11.68 -10.17
CA VAL A 355 -12.27 11.98 -10.47
C VAL A 355 -12.61 11.51 -11.89
N ASP A 356 -11.77 11.83 -12.87
CA ASP A 356 -11.95 11.42 -14.26
C ASP A 356 -11.97 9.89 -14.41
N ASN A 357 -11.06 9.20 -13.70
CA ASN A 357 -10.97 7.75 -13.71
C ASN A 357 -12.22 7.10 -13.09
N ILE A 358 -12.72 7.64 -11.98
CA ILE A 358 -13.98 7.18 -11.37
C ILE A 358 -15.16 7.43 -12.32
N ILE A 359 -15.24 8.60 -12.95
CA ILE A 359 -16.29 8.91 -13.92
C ILE A 359 -16.31 7.86 -15.03
N ALA A 360 -15.15 7.57 -15.64
CA ALA A 360 -15.05 6.61 -16.72
C ALA A 360 -15.37 5.17 -16.26
N GLY A 361 -14.83 4.73 -15.12
CA GLY A 361 -15.04 3.38 -14.60
C GLY A 361 -16.49 3.12 -14.18
N VAL A 362 -17.16 4.10 -13.59
CA VAL A 362 -18.60 4.01 -13.26
C VAL A 362 -19.44 3.97 -14.53
N ARG A 363 -19.18 4.85 -15.52
CA ARG A 363 -19.92 4.83 -16.79
C ARG A 363 -19.71 3.52 -17.55
N TYR A 364 -18.51 2.94 -17.50
CA TYR A 364 -18.25 1.60 -18.02
C TYR A 364 -19.06 0.53 -17.28
N THR A 365 -19.11 0.60 -15.93
CA THR A 365 -19.87 -0.34 -15.12
C THR A 365 -21.36 -0.35 -15.49
N PHE A 366 -21.95 0.84 -15.68
CA PHE A 366 -23.34 0.98 -16.11
C PHE A 366 -23.56 0.50 -17.54
N SER A 367 -22.68 0.88 -18.48
CA SER A 367 -22.75 0.49 -19.89
C SER A 367 -22.64 -1.02 -20.08
N ARG A 368 -21.70 -1.67 -19.38
CA ARG A 368 -21.32 -3.06 -19.59
C ARG A 368 -22.11 -4.06 -18.75
N TYR A 369 -22.49 -3.67 -17.53
CA TYR A 369 -23.10 -4.56 -16.53
C TYR A 369 -24.50 -4.11 -16.07
N GLY A 370 -25.01 -2.97 -16.55
CA GLY A 370 -26.33 -2.47 -16.17
C GLY A 370 -26.39 -1.84 -14.77
N GLY A 371 -25.23 -1.54 -14.17
CA GLY A 371 -25.11 -0.92 -12.84
C GLY A 371 -24.24 -1.74 -11.90
N PHE A 372 -24.07 -1.26 -10.66
CA PHE A 372 -23.17 -1.89 -9.68
C PHE A 372 -23.59 -3.31 -9.27
N ASP A 373 -24.88 -3.65 -9.29
CA ASP A 373 -25.33 -4.99 -8.90
C ASP A 373 -24.98 -6.05 -9.97
N GLY A 374 -24.73 -5.61 -11.21
CA GLY A 374 -24.23 -6.45 -12.30
C GLY A 374 -22.71 -6.59 -12.31
N HIS A 375 -21.99 -5.79 -11.53
CA HIS A 375 -20.53 -5.82 -11.41
C HIS A 375 -20.08 -7.20 -10.90
N PRO A 376 -19.24 -7.97 -11.61
CA PRO A 376 -18.81 -9.33 -11.27
C PRO A 376 -18.15 -9.39 -9.88
N GLY A 377 -17.23 -8.47 -9.57
CA GLY A 377 -16.63 -8.36 -8.24
C GLY A 377 -17.63 -8.15 -7.11
N LEU A 378 -18.47 -7.12 -7.20
CA LEU A 378 -19.49 -6.85 -6.18
C LEU A 378 -20.54 -7.96 -6.08
N LYS A 379 -20.95 -8.53 -7.22
CA LYS A 379 -21.91 -9.64 -7.29
C LYS A 379 -21.35 -10.92 -6.66
N SER A 380 -20.08 -11.22 -6.91
CA SER A 380 -19.39 -12.36 -6.30
C SER A 380 -19.31 -12.18 -4.78
N MET A 381 -18.93 -10.99 -4.31
CA MET A 381 -18.88 -10.68 -2.88
C MET A 381 -20.26 -10.74 -2.22
N ALA A 382 -21.31 -10.24 -2.87
CA ALA A 382 -22.68 -10.33 -2.38
C ALA A 382 -23.17 -11.79 -2.26
N ALA A 383 -22.61 -12.72 -3.05
CA ALA A 383 -22.88 -14.15 -2.98
C ALA A 383 -21.94 -14.91 -2.01
N GLY A 384 -21.08 -14.21 -1.26
CA GLY A 384 -20.11 -14.80 -0.33
C GLY A 384 -18.82 -15.32 -0.99
N GLY A 385 -18.60 -15.01 -2.27
CA GLY A 385 -17.38 -15.33 -3.01
C GLY A 385 -16.30 -14.24 -2.93
N GLY A 386 -15.11 -14.53 -3.43
CA GLY A 386 -14.02 -13.54 -3.53
C GLY A 386 -14.27 -12.47 -4.59
N TYR A 387 -13.61 -11.32 -4.49
CA TYR A 387 -13.69 -10.26 -5.50
C TYR A 387 -13.11 -10.76 -6.84
N GLN A 388 -13.81 -10.42 -7.93
CA GLN A 388 -13.45 -10.72 -9.30
C GLN A 388 -13.32 -9.38 -10.04
N GLY A 389 -12.08 -8.99 -10.32
CA GLY A 389 -11.79 -7.81 -11.14
C GLY A 389 -12.16 -8.03 -12.61
N TYR A 390 -11.90 -7.01 -13.43
CA TYR A 390 -12.27 -6.98 -14.84
C TYR A 390 -11.14 -7.30 -15.81
#